data_AF-A0A957V0H1-F1
#
_entry.id   AF-A0A957V0H1-F1
#
_cell.length_a   1.000
_cell.length_b   1.000
_cell.length_c   1.000
_cell.angle_alpha   90.00
_cell.angle_beta   90.00
_cell.angle_gamma   90.00
#
_symmetry.space_group_name_H-M   'P 1'
#
loop_
_entity.id
_entity.type
_entity.pdbx_description
1 polymer ?
#
loop_
_entity_poly.entity_id
_entity_poly.type
_entity_poly.pdbx_seq_one_letter_code
_entity_poly.pdbx_strand_id
1 'polypeptide(L)'
;PAIHADDDLDLSLLRDRLRCTVVVDALLGTGANRPVSGQLADILDSVRAAQQAAKPGLHVVAVDCASGLNCDSGALDPHAVAPDVTVTFAHAKTGHYLFPGAGAVGELIVADIGIDPELVQDARTFVLDADLIGGWLPERKADSHKGTFGRVMLAVGSERFPGAAYLACAAAGRSGAGLVTCALIRPVWSLVASKLPEPTYVLLPAQEDGGGAV
;
A
#
# COMPACT_ATOMS: atom_id res chain seq x y z
N PRO A 1 1.36 29.41 26.54
CA PRO A 1 0.77 30.62 25.93
C PRO A 1 0.40 30.28 24.48
N ALA A 2 -0.76 30.72 24.00
CA ALA A 2 -1.14 30.56 22.59
C ALA A 2 -0.53 31.67 21.74
N ILE A 3 -0.16 31.34 20.50
CA ILE A 3 0.25 32.31 19.47
C ILE A 3 -0.81 32.23 18.37
N HIS A 4 -1.37 33.35 17.99
CA HIS A 4 -2.31 33.43 16.87
C HIS A 4 -1.54 33.82 15.61
N ALA A 5 -1.82 33.15 14.50
CA ALA A 5 -1.12 33.40 13.24
C ALA A 5 -1.32 34.86 12.76
N ASP A 6 -2.49 35.45 12.99
CA ASP A 6 -2.79 36.85 12.68
C ASP A 6 -1.87 37.85 13.41
N ASP A 7 -1.30 37.44 14.56
CA ASP A 7 -0.37 38.24 15.37
C ASP A 7 1.11 37.95 15.07
N ASP A 8 1.41 36.92 14.25
CA ASP A 8 2.76 36.46 13.88
C ASP A 8 2.95 36.51 12.37
N LEU A 9 2.71 37.68 11.76
CA LEU A 9 2.67 37.85 10.30
C LEU A 9 3.98 37.47 9.60
N ASP A 10 5.12 37.58 10.28
CA ASP A 10 6.41 37.15 9.75
C ASP A 10 6.79 35.73 10.17
N LEU A 11 5.94 35.02 10.90
CA LEU A 11 6.18 33.67 11.43
C LEU A 11 7.46 33.56 12.28
N SER A 12 7.93 34.66 12.88
CA SER A 12 9.15 34.67 13.70
C SER A 12 8.94 33.90 15.00
N LEU A 13 7.76 34.03 15.62
CA LEU A 13 7.42 33.28 16.82
C LEU A 13 7.28 31.78 16.49
N LEU A 14 6.60 31.42 15.40
CA LEU A 14 6.51 30.04 14.93
C LEU A 14 7.91 29.43 14.74
N ARG A 15 8.79 30.11 14.00
CA ARG A 15 10.16 29.63 13.72
C ARG A 15 10.98 29.44 14.99
N ASP A 16 10.79 30.25 16.02
CA ASP A 16 11.42 30.03 17.32
C ASP A 16 10.83 28.80 18.04
N ARG A 17 9.51 28.58 17.96
CA ARG A 17 8.85 27.41 18.56
C ARG A 17 9.18 26.09 17.87
N LEU A 18 9.52 26.10 16.59
CA LEU A 18 9.96 24.91 15.83
C LEU A 18 11.30 24.32 16.31
N ARG A 19 11.94 24.92 17.32
CA ARG A 19 13.03 24.29 18.11
C ARG A 19 12.52 23.20 19.06
N CYS A 20 11.22 22.91 19.08
CA CYS A 20 10.64 21.81 19.83
C CYS A 20 11.08 20.45 19.27
N THR A 21 10.65 19.37 19.93
CA THR A 21 10.89 18.00 19.48
C THR A 21 9.70 17.37 18.78
N VAL A 22 8.50 17.92 18.99
CA VAL A 22 7.25 17.41 18.41
C VAL A 22 6.39 18.57 17.90
N VAL A 23 5.88 18.41 16.68
CA VAL A 23 4.83 19.25 16.08
C VAL A 23 3.58 18.38 15.92
N VAL A 24 2.45 18.90 16.35
CA VAL A 24 1.15 18.29 16.09
C VAL A 24 0.47 19.08 14.98
N ASP A 25 0.31 18.45 13.82
CA ASP A 25 -0.42 18.98 12.69
C ASP A 25 -1.91 18.66 12.84
N ALA A 26 -2.69 19.68 13.21
CA ALA A 26 -4.14 19.62 13.29
C ALA A 26 -4.78 20.80 12.52
N LEU A 27 -4.12 21.24 11.44
CA LEU A 27 -4.54 22.44 10.69
C LEU A 27 -5.66 22.11 9.70
N LEU A 28 -5.53 21.00 8.97
CA LEU A 28 -6.49 20.56 7.96
C LEU A 28 -6.83 19.07 8.16
N GLY A 29 -8.10 18.71 7.94
CA GLY A 29 -8.58 17.33 7.93
C GLY A 29 -9.21 16.97 6.59
N THR A 30 -10.17 16.03 6.61
CA THR A 30 -10.90 15.56 5.41
C THR A 30 -11.64 16.66 4.61
N GLY A 31 -11.95 17.81 5.21
CA GLY A 31 -12.63 18.92 4.54
C GLY A 31 -11.75 19.75 3.59
N ALA A 32 -10.44 19.51 3.54
CA ALA A 32 -9.50 20.29 2.75
C ALA A 32 -9.43 19.83 1.29
N ASN A 33 -10.33 20.38 0.46
CA ASN A 33 -10.37 20.13 -0.99
C ASN A 33 -9.82 21.28 -1.85
N ARG A 34 -9.29 22.34 -1.22
CA ARG A 34 -8.74 23.51 -1.91
C ARG A 34 -7.22 23.52 -1.80
N PRO A 35 -6.50 24.00 -2.84
CA PRO A 35 -5.06 24.21 -2.74
C PRO A 35 -4.69 25.05 -1.53
N VAL A 36 -3.64 24.64 -0.82
CA VAL A 36 -3.11 25.38 0.31
C VAL A 36 -2.49 26.68 -0.22
N SER A 37 -2.79 27.80 0.43
CA SER A 37 -2.29 29.12 0.01
C SER A 37 -2.20 30.10 1.17
N GLY A 38 -1.54 31.24 0.93
CA GLY A 38 -1.37 32.31 1.91
C GLY A 38 -0.63 31.85 3.16
N GLN A 39 -1.01 32.40 4.30
CA GLN A 39 -0.32 32.16 5.57
C GLN A 39 -0.26 30.67 5.96
N LEU A 40 -1.25 29.86 5.56
CA LEU A 40 -1.22 28.42 5.82
C LEU A 40 -0.10 27.71 5.05
N ALA A 41 0.13 28.10 3.79
CA ALA A 41 1.25 27.58 3.01
C ALA A 41 2.59 27.93 3.67
N ASP A 42 2.73 29.19 4.12
CA ASP A 42 3.95 29.67 4.79
C ASP A 42 4.22 28.93 6.12
N ILE A 43 3.17 28.59 6.88
CA ILE A 43 3.25 27.79 8.11
C ILE A 43 3.76 26.37 7.78
N LEU A 44 3.11 25.68 6.83
CA LEU A 44 3.49 24.32 6.46
C LEU A 44 4.91 24.26 5.88
N ASP A 45 5.28 25.24 5.06
CA ASP A 45 6.62 25.36 4.50
C ASP A 45 7.67 25.57 5.60
N SER A 46 7.35 26.36 6.63
CA SER A 46 8.21 26.56 7.80
C SER A 46 8.41 25.26 8.60
N VAL A 47 7.34 24.49 8.81
CA VAL A 47 7.41 23.18 9.47
C VAL A 47 8.27 22.21 8.65
N ARG A 48 8.03 22.12 7.34
CA ARG A 48 8.80 21.25 6.44
C ARG A 48 10.29 21.64 6.41
N ALA A 49 10.60 22.93 6.34
CA ALA A 49 11.97 23.41 6.39
C ALA A 49 12.65 23.05 7.72
N ALA A 50 11.94 23.18 8.84
CA ALA A 50 12.45 22.77 10.15
C ALA A 50 12.68 21.25 10.23
N GLN A 51 11.76 20.44 9.71
CA GLN A 51 11.89 18.98 9.65
C GLN A 51 13.13 18.55 8.83
N GLN A 52 13.37 19.20 7.69
CA GLN A 52 14.53 18.93 6.84
C GLN A 52 15.87 19.37 7.47
N ALA A 53 15.86 20.48 8.23
CA ALA A 53 17.04 21.00 8.92
C ALA A 53 17.37 20.22 10.20
N ALA A 54 16.37 19.66 10.87
CA ALA A 54 16.50 18.95 12.13
C ALA A 54 16.98 17.49 11.93
N LYS A 55 18.30 17.27 11.92
CA LYS A 55 18.86 15.91 12.09
C LYS A 55 18.62 15.41 13.53
N PRO A 56 18.26 14.12 13.69
CA PRO A 56 16.88 13.73 13.99
C PRO A 56 16.39 14.41 15.28
N GLY A 57 15.52 15.41 15.13
CA GLY A 57 15.08 16.21 16.28
C GLY A 57 13.60 16.57 16.30
N LEU A 58 12.97 16.73 15.13
CA LEU A 58 11.59 17.18 15.03
C LEU A 58 10.70 16.07 14.48
N HIS A 59 9.82 15.54 15.33
CA HIS A 59 8.77 14.61 14.93
C HIS A 59 7.47 15.35 14.63
N VAL A 60 6.81 14.97 13.54
CA VAL A 60 5.52 15.53 13.13
C VAL A 60 4.44 14.46 13.30
N VAL A 61 3.41 14.78 14.06
CA VAL A 61 2.23 13.92 14.26
C VAL A 61 1.02 14.60 13.62
N ALA A 62 0.45 13.99 12.59
CA ALA A 62 -0.77 14.48 11.96
C ALA A 62 -2.02 13.95 12.66
N VAL A 63 -3.02 14.81 12.77
CA VAL A 63 -4.33 14.52 13.35
C VAL A 63 -5.34 14.38 12.22
N ASP A 64 -6.01 13.24 12.16
CA ASP A 64 -6.94 12.80 11.11
C ASP A 64 -6.33 12.57 9.73
N CYS A 65 -5.79 13.63 9.13
CA CYS A 65 -5.15 13.67 7.82
C CYS A 65 -3.95 14.63 7.91
N ALA A 66 -2.84 14.31 7.23
CA ALA A 66 -1.75 15.28 7.10
C ALA A 66 -2.24 16.53 6.35
N SER A 67 -1.88 17.72 6.82
CA SER A 67 -2.25 18.95 6.14
C SER A 67 -1.63 19.01 4.75
N GLY A 68 -2.48 19.22 3.75
CA GLY A 68 -2.12 19.15 2.33
C GLY A 68 -2.30 17.77 1.69
N LEU A 69 -2.71 16.74 2.45
CA LEU A 69 -3.16 15.47 1.88
C LEU A 69 -4.64 15.51 1.52
N ASN A 70 -4.98 15.20 0.27
CA ASN A 70 -6.34 14.90 -0.11
C ASN A 70 -6.70 13.47 0.30
N CYS A 71 -7.55 13.33 1.31
CA CYS A 71 -7.90 12.05 1.92
C CYS A 71 -8.80 11.15 1.06
N ASP A 72 -9.30 11.61 -0.10
CA ASP A 72 -10.06 10.79 -1.03
C ASP A 72 -9.18 10.20 -2.15
N SER A 73 -8.26 11.00 -2.68
CA SER A 73 -7.45 10.66 -3.86
C SER A 73 -6.01 10.26 -3.54
N GLY A 74 -5.49 10.63 -2.38
CA GLY A 74 -4.07 10.50 -2.04
C GLY A 74 -3.18 11.56 -2.68
N ALA A 75 -3.73 12.56 -3.36
CA ALA A 75 -2.96 13.68 -3.90
C ALA A 75 -2.36 14.52 -2.77
N LEU A 76 -1.13 15.01 -2.98
CA LEU A 76 -0.44 15.91 -2.06
C LEU A 76 -0.37 17.31 -2.64
N ASP A 77 -0.71 18.30 -1.84
CA ASP A 77 -0.43 19.71 -2.11
C ASP A 77 1.09 19.96 -2.09
N PRO A 78 1.63 20.88 -2.91
CA PRO A 78 3.05 21.25 -2.85
C PRO A 78 3.54 21.69 -1.47
N HIS A 79 2.64 22.20 -0.62
CA HIS A 79 2.92 22.61 0.75
C HIS A 79 2.70 21.51 1.80
N ALA A 80 2.33 20.29 1.38
CA ALA A 80 2.08 19.20 2.32
C ALA A 80 3.33 18.90 3.18
N VAL A 81 3.07 18.58 4.45
CA VAL A 81 4.08 18.12 5.40
C VAL A 81 3.93 16.60 5.51
N ALA A 82 5.04 15.87 5.46
CA ALA A 82 5.05 14.43 5.65
C ALA A 82 5.20 14.13 7.16
N PRO A 83 4.13 13.68 7.86
CA PRO A 83 4.25 13.29 9.26
C PRO A 83 5.08 12.01 9.43
N ASP A 84 5.66 11.86 10.62
CA ASP A 84 6.21 10.58 11.08
C ASP A 84 5.08 9.61 11.48
N VAL A 85 4.00 10.14 12.06
CA VAL A 85 2.82 9.39 12.49
C VAL A 85 1.55 10.15 12.11
N THR A 86 0.55 9.47 11.57
CA THR A 86 -0.81 10.00 11.39
C THR A 86 -1.77 9.23 12.27
N VAL A 87 -2.46 9.93 13.16
CA VAL A 87 -3.55 9.35 13.98
C VAL A 87 -4.88 9.72 13.32
N THR A 88 -5.49 8.77 12.61
CA THR A 88 -6.80 8.95 11.98
C THR A 88 -7.92 8.38 12.81
N PHE A 89 -9.14 8.87 12.62
CA PHE A 89 -10.27 8.51 13.48
C PHE A 89 -11.29 7.61 12.79
N ALA A 90 -11.79 6.64 13.55
CA ALA A 90 -12.79 5.64 13.18
C ALA A 90 -12.34 4.69 12.06
N HIS A 91 -12.05 5.23 10.88
CA HIS A 91 -11.57 4.49 9.74
C HIS A 91 -10.47 5.28 9.02
N ALA A 92 -9.53 4.54 8.46
CA ALA A 92 -8.59 5.12 7.52
C ALA A 92 -9.32 5.57 6.25
N LYS A 93 -8.84 6.67 5.67
CA LYS A 93 -9.37 7.26 4.45
C LYS A 93 -8.61 6.69 3.24
N THR A 94 -9.26 6.65 2.09
CA THR A 94 -8.68 6.08 0.85
C THR A 94 -7.32 6.68 0.51
N GLY A 95 -7.17 8.00 0.66
CA GLY A 95 -5.93 8.73 0.41
C GLY A 95 -4.76 8.34 1.30
N HIS A 96 -4.99 7.69 2.45
CA HIS A 96 -3.91 7.12 3.27
C HIS A 96 -3.27 5.89 2.63
N TYR A 97 -3.95 5.22 1.69
CA TYR A 97 -3.47 4.01 1.01
C TYR A 97 -3.18 4.22 -0.48
N LEU A 98 -3.53 5.38 -1.04
CA LEU A 98 -3.21 5.74 -2.42
C LEU A 98 -1.96 6.60 -2.49
N PHE A 99 -1.04 6.26 -3.40
CA PHE A 99 0.13 7.08 -3.68
C PHE A 99 -0.26 8.36 -4.45
N PRO A 100 0.40 9.50 -4.18
CA PRO A 100 1.59 9.66 -3.32
C PRO A 100 1.32 9.70 -1.80
N GLY A 101 0.07 9.91 -1.36
CA GLY A 101 -0.31 10.03 0.06
C GLY A 101 0.16 8.89 0.95
N ALA A 102 0.01 7.63 0.50
CA ALA A 102 0.51 6.46 1.22
C ALA A 102 2.02 6.48 1.50
N GLY A 103 2.79 7.16 0.65
CA GLY A 103 4.23 7.34 0.84
C GLY A 103 4.59 8.48 1.82
N ALA A 104 3.64 9.35 2.14
CA ALA A 104 3.83 10.53 2.98
C ALA A 104 3.12 10.46 4.34
N VAL A 105 2.21 9.51 4.53
CA VAL A 105 1.35 9.41 5.73
C VAL A 105 2.09 8.99 7.01
N GLY A 106 3.33 8.50 6.89
CA GLY A 106 4.08 7.97 8.03
C GLY A 106 3.47 6.67 8.57
N GLU A 107 3.65 6.40 9.87
CA GLU A 107 2.93 5.35 10.57
C GLU A 107 1.45 5.75 10.71
N LEU A 108 0.54 4.95 10.15
CA LEU A 108 -0.89 5.22 10.25
C LEU A 108 -1.51 4.46 11.42
N ILE A 109 -2.05 5.20 12.39
CA ILE A 109 -2.80 4.68 13.53
C ILE A 109 -4.28 5.00 13.33
N VAL A 110 -5.13 3.98 13.29
CA VAL A 110 -6.60 4.15 13.25
C VAL A 110 -7.13 4.09 14.68
N ALA A 111 -7.49 5.24 15.24
CA ALA A 111 -8.03 5.36 16.58
C ALA A 111 -9.52 5.05 16.58
N ASP A 112 -9.93 4.09 17.41
CA ASP A 112 -11.33 3.85 17.73
C ASP A 112 -11.86 5.02 18.58
N ILE A 113 -12.90 5.68 18.08
CA ILE A 113 -13.57 6.80 18.74
C ILE A 113 -15.03 6.47 19.09
N GLY A 114 -15.42 5.19 19.06
CA GLY A 114 -16.76 4.72 19.41
C GLY A 114 -17.79 4.93 18.31
N ILE A 115 -17.38 4.92 17.04
CA ILE A 115 -18.34 4.90 15.92
C ILE A 115 -19.02 3.54 15.88
N ASP A 116 -20.35 3.57 15.76
CA ASP A 116 -21.16 2.37 15.59
C ASP A 116 -20.73 1.60 14.33
N PRO A 117 -20.28 0.33 14.45
CA PRO A 117 -19.90 -0.49 13.31
C PRO A 117 -21.02 -0.66 12.28
N GLU A 118 -22.30 -0.49 12.66
CA GLU A 118 -23.42 -0.56 11.72
C GLU A 118 -23.35 0.52 10.63
N LEU A 119 -22.74 1.67 10.91
CA LEU A 119 -22.63 2.79 9.97
C LEU A 119 -21.74 2.51 8.76
N VAL A 120 -20.91 1.46 8.81
CA VAL A 120 -19.97 1.09 7.76
C VAL A 120 -20.26 -0.29 7.14
N GLN A 121 -21.38 -0.92 7.49
CA GLN A 121 -21.73 -2.25 6.94
C GLN A 121 -21.87 -2.26 5.41
N ASP A 122 -22.33 -1.15 4.83
CA ASP A 122 -22.48 -1.00 3.39
C ASP A 122 -21.19 -0.54 2.67
N ALA A 123 -20.09 -0.36 3.41
CA ALA A 123 -18.80 0.01 2.82
C ALA A 123 -18.31 -1.09 1.87
N ARG A 124 -18.05 -0.72 0.63
CA ARG A 124 -17.56 -1.64 -0.42
C ARG A 124 -16.04 -1.72 -0.52
N THR A 125 -15.36 -0.87 0.24
CA THR A 125 -13.90 -0.74 0.24
C THR A 125 -13.39 -1.08 1.62
N PHE A 126 -12.39 -1.94 1.69
CA PHE A 126 -11.76 -2.37 2.94
C PHE A 126 -10.27 -2.64 2.68
N VAL A 127 -9.48 -2.60 3.76
CA VAL A 127 -8.05 -2.90 3.72
C VAL A 127 -7.88 -4.40 3.91
N LEU A 128 -6.99 -5.00 3.12
CA LEU A 128 -6.59 -6.38 3.33
C LEU A 128 -5.61 -6.45 4.51
N ASP A 129 -6.03 -7.10 5.58
CA ASP A 129 -5.16 -7.43 6.72
C ASP A 129 -4.95 -8.94 6.86
N ALA A 130 -4.09 -9.33 7.80
CA ALA A 130 -3.73 -10.72 8.02
C ALA A 130 -4.91 -11.57 8.50
N ASP A 131 -5.81 -11.02 9.31
CA ASP A 131 -6.94 -11.73 9.88
C ASP A 131 -8.00 -12.01 8.82
N LEU A 132 -8.31 -11.01 7.99
CA LEU A 132 -9.23 -11.13 6.87
C LEU A 132 -8.71 -12.14 5.83
N ILE A 133 -7.44 -12.02 5.44
CA ILE A 133 -6.80 -12.97 4.51
C ILE A 133 -6.81 -14.38 5.13
N GLY A 134 -6.50 -14.51 6.41
CA GLY A 134 -6.51 -15.78 7.14
C GLY A 134 -7.88 -16.46 7.08
N GLY A 135 -8.96 -15.69 7.23
CA GLY A 135 -10.33 -16.17 7.11
C GLY A 135 -10.73 -16.63 5.69
N TRP A 136 -9.99 -16.24 4.65
CA TRP A 136 -10.24 -16.65 3.27
C TRP A 136 -9.46 -17.89 2.83
N LEU A 137 -8.44 -18.31 3.60
CA LEU A 137 -7.64 -19.48 3.26
C LEU A 137 -8.47 -20.77 3.40
N PRO A 138 -8.38 -21.72 2.45
CA PRO A 138 -9.14 -22.96 2.51
C PRO A 138 -8.64 -23.90 3.61
N GLU A 139 -9.54 -24.67 4.21
CA GLU A 139 -9.21 -25.70 5.19
C GLU A 139 -8.36 -26.83 4.58
N ARG A 140 -7.40 -27.37 5.35
CA ARG A 140 -6.47 -28.43 4.94
C ARG A 140 -6.64 -29.67 5.82
N LYS A 141 -7.71 -30.44 5.61
CA LYS A 141 -7.98 -31.67 6.38
C LYS A 141 -6.86 -32.69 6.20
N ALA A 142 -6.47 -33.38 7.28
CA ALA A 142 -5.41 -34.37 7.25
C ALA A 142 -5.74 -35.58 6.33
N ASP A 143 -7.01 -35.99 6.32
CA ASP A 143 -7.53 -37.04 5.43
C ASP A 143 -7.93 -36.44 4.06
N SER A 144 -6.93 -35.98 3.30
CA SER A 144 -7.10 -35.40 1.96
C SER A 144 -6.14 -36.02 0.96
N HIS A 145 -6.44 -35.85 -0.33
CA HIS A 145 -5.55 -36.25 -1.43
C HIS A 145 -5.35 -35.10 -2.43
N LYS A 146 -4.44 -35.29 -3.40
CA LYS A 146 -4.12 -34.29 -4.43
C LYS A 146 -5.32 -33.80 -5.27
N GLY A 147 -6.45 -34.49 -5.24
CA GLY A 147 -7.68 -34.08 -5.93
C GLY A 147 -8.55 -33.14 -5.09
N THR A 148 -8.43 -33.22 -3.75
CA THR A 148 -9.18 -32.39 -2.80
C THR A 148 -8.89 -30.90 -2.98
N PHE A 149 -7.64 -30.56 -3.33
CA PHE A 149 -7.17 -29.18 -3.46
C PHE A 149 -7.12 -28.66 -4.89
N GLY A 150 -7.98 -29.22 -5.74
CA GLY A 150 -8.14 -28.80 -7.12
C GLY A 150 -6.95 -29.16 -8.02
N ARG A 151 -7.14 -28.84 -9.31
CA ARG A 151 -6.14 -29.04 -10.36
C ARG A 151 -6.07 -27.76 -11.18
N VAL A 152 -4.87 -27.32 -11.50
CA VAL A 152 -4.64 -26.11 -12.29
C VAL A 152 -3.69 -26.41 -13.43
N MET A 153 -4.02 -25.92 -14.62
CA MET A 153 -3.13 -25.94 -15.77
C MET A 153 -2.72 -24.50 -16.10
N LEU A 154 -1.42 -24.27 -16.25
CA LEU A 154 -0.87 -22.98 -16.64
C LEU A 154 -0.26 -23.09 -18.03
N ALA A 155 -0.83 -22.36 -19.00
CA ALA A 155 -0.23 -22.09 -20.30
C ALA A 155 0.37 -20.69 -20.26
N VAL A 156 1.64 -20.60 -19.88
CA VAL A 156 2.33 -19.32 -19.64
C VAL A 156 3.81 -19.46 -19.94
N GLY A 157 4.40 -18.37 -20.43
CA GLY A 157 5.79 -18.31 -20.84
C GLY A 157 5.99 -18.55 -22.33
N SER A 158 7.19 -18.20 -22.78
CA SER A 158 7.66 -18.32 -24.17
C SER A 158 9.18 -18.47 -24.16
N GLU A 159 9.81 -18.65 -25.32
CA GLU A 159 11.27 -18.69 -25.41
C GLU A 159 11.92 -17.40 -24.89
N ARG A 160 11.26 -16.27 -25.08
CA ARG A 160 11.71 -14.96 -24.56
C ARG A 160 11.42 -14.79 -23.07
N PHE A 161 10.41 -15.47 -22.54
CA PHE A 161 9.97 -15.34 -21.15
C PHE A 161 9.83 -16.69 -20.42
N PRO A 162 10.88 -17.53 -20.36
CA PRO A 162 10.80 -18.84 -19.71
C PRO A 162 10.64 -18.73 -18.18
N GLY A 163 11.09 -17.61 -17.59
CA GLY A 163 10.93 -17.35 -16.16
C GLY A 163 9.47 -17.21 -15.73
N ALA A 164 8.59 -16.70 -16.62
CA ALA A 164 7.16 -16.57 -16.33
C ALA A 164 6.51 -17.95 -16.08
N ALA A 165 6.89 -18.95 -16.89
CA ALA A 165 6.47 -20.34 -16.72
C ALA A 165 6.86 -20.89 -15.34
N TYR A 166 8.14 -20.74 -14.98
CA TYR A 166 8.65 -21.22 -13.69
C TYR A 166 7.93 -20.55 -12.51
N LEU A 167 7.91 -19.21 -12.47
CA LEU A 167 7.36 -18.45 -11.35
C LEU A 167 5.88 -18.74 -11.14
N ALA A 168 5.08 -18.75 -12.21
CA ALA A 168 3.64 -19.00 -12.11
C ALA A 168 3.32 -20.44 -11.68
N CYS A 169 3.97 -21.44 -12.30
CA CYS A 169 3.76 -22.84 -11.93
C CYS A 169 4.22 -23.14 -10.49
N ALA A 170 5.38 -22.61 -10.07
CA ALA A 170 5.89 -22.79 -8.72
C ALA A 170 4.98 -22.11 -7.69
N ALA A 171 4.48 -20.90 -7.99
CA ALA A 171 3.53 -20.20 -7.13
C ALA A 171 2.24 -21.01 -6.96
N ALA A 172 1.69 -21.58 -8.03
CA ALA A 172 0.48 -22.41 -7.95
C ALA A 172 0.65 -23.60 -6.99
N GLY A 173 1.79 -24.31 -7.07
CA GLY A 173 2.10 -25.41 -6.16
C GLY A 173 2.27 -24.93 -4.71
N ARG A 174 3.02 -23.85 -4.50
CA ARG A 174 3.25 -23.26 -3.17
C ARG A 174 1.98 -22.72 -2.51
N SER A 175 1.02 -22.24 -3.30
CA SER A 175 -0.29 -21.78 -2.81
C SER A 175 -1.22 -22.94 -2.43
N GLY A 176 -0.78 -24.20 -2.58
CA GLY A 176 -1.48 -25.38 -2.07
C GLY A 176 -2.35 -26.12 -3.10
N ALA A 177 -2.24 -25.80 -4.39
CA ALA A 177 -2.92 -26.54 -5.45
C ALA A 177 -2.53 -28.02 -5.41
N GLY A 178 -3.54 -28.90 -5.51
CA GLY A 178 -3.33 -30.34 -5.36
C GLY A 178 -2.57 -30.97 -6.53
N LEU A 179 -2.80 -30.49 -7.75
CA LEU A 179 -2.04 -30.87 -8.94
C LEU A 179 -1.82 -29.65 -9.85
N VAL A 180 -0.57 -29.43 -10.23
CA VAL A 180 -0.17 -28.41 -11.19
C VAL A 180 0.23 -29.08 -12.50
N THR A 181 -0.29 -28.56 -13.62
CA THR A 181 0.12 -28.94 -14.97
C THR A 181 0.69 -27.73 -15.69
N CYS A 182 1.95 -27.77 -16.08
CA CYS A 182 2.58 -26.72 -16.87
C CYS A 182 2.48 -27.09 -18.35
N ALA A 183 1.74 -26.30 -19.13
CA ALA A 183 1.60 -26.46 -20.57
C ALA A 183 2.59 -25.54 -21.27
N LEU A 184 3.67 -26.10 -21.83
CA LEU A 184 4.85 -25.36 -22.26
C LEU A 184 5.34 -25.81 -23.64
N ILE A 185 5.92 -24.91 -24.42
CA ILE A 185 6.73 -25.31 -25.59
C ILE A 185 8.00 -26.03 -25.16
N ARG A 186 8.52 -26.91 -26.01
CA ARG A 186 9.67 -27.77 -25.69
C ARG A 186 10.92 -27.02 -25.21
N PRO A 187 11.33 -25.88 -25.79
CA PRO A 187 12.50 -25.13 -25.30
C PRO A 187 12.31 -24.64 -23.86
N VAL A 188 11.11 -24.15 -23.52
CA VAL A 188 10.80 -23.65 -22.17
C VAL A 188 10.67 -24.80 -21.17
N TRP A 189 10.04 -25.91 -21.57
CA TRP A 189 9.94 -27.12 -20.73
C TRP A 189 11.30 -27.58 -20.23
N SER A 190 12.31 -27.67 -21.11
CA SER A 190 13.66 -28.12 -20.73
C SER A 190 14.29 -27.25 -19.63
N LEU A 191 14.04 -25.92 -19.68
CA LEU A 191 14.54 -24.98 -18.68
C LEU A 191 13.78 -25.15 -17.35
N VAL A 192 12.44 -25.18 -17.40
CA VAL A 192 11.57 -25.21 -16.22
C VAL A 192 11.64 -26.56 -15.50
N ALA A 193 11.52 -27.67 -16.23
CA ALA A 193 11.51 -29.02 -15.66
C ALA A 193 12.81 -29.37 -14.92
N SER A 194 13.93 -28.75 -15.31
CA SER A 194 15.21 -28.91 -14.61
C SER A 194 15.24 -28.28 -13.21
N LYS A 195 14.32 -27.34 -12.93
CA LYS A 195 14.25 -26.57 -11.68
C LYS A 195 12.96 -26.79 -10.89
N LEU A 196 11.93 -27.33 -11.52
CA LEU A 196 10.61 -27.52 -10.93
C LEU A 196 10.10 -28.95 -11.25
N PRO A 197 10.58 -29.98 -10.56
CA PRO A 197 10.25 -31.37 -10.91
C PRO A 197 8.82 -31.81 -10.51
N GLU A 198 8.13 -31.07 -9.63
CA GLU A 198 6.87 -31.49 -9.01
C GLU A 198 5.64 -31.43 -9.93
N PRO A 199 5.46 -30.41 -10.80
CA PRO A 199 4.34 -30.35 -11.72
C PRO A 199 4.37 -31.44 -12.79
N THR A 200 3.20 -31.72 -13.35
CA THR A 200 3.10 -32.46 -14.61
C THR A 200 3.29 -31.52 -15.79
N TYR A 201 3.71 -32.06 -16.94
CA TYR A 201 4.03 -31.25 -18.11
C TYR A 201 3.23 -31.71 -19.33
N VAL A 202 2.65 -30.73 -20.02
CA VAL A 202 2.05 -30.91 -21.35
C VAL A 202 2.87 -30.10 -22.32
N LEU A 203 3.37 -30.75 -23.38
CA LEU A 203 4.11 -30.04 -24.40
C LEU A 203 3.15 -29.43 -25.43
N LEU A 204 3.24 -28.13 -25.60
CA LEU A 204 2.49 -27.37 -26.59
C LEU A 204 3.32 -27.24 -27.88
N PRO A 205 2.66 -27.17 -29.06
CA PRO A 205 3.35 -26.89 -30.31
C PRO A 205 4.00 -25.50 -30.25
N ALA A 206 5.19 -25.36 -30.82
CA ALA A 206 5.84 -24.07 -30.98
C ALA A 206 5.29 -23.35 -32.22
N GLN A 207 5.07 -22.04 -32.13
CA GLN A 207 4.81 -21.19 -33.30
C GLN A 207 6.14 -20.78 -33.94
N GLU A 208 6.16 -20.62 -35.26
CA GLU A 208 7.39 -20.39 -36.06
C GLU A 208 8.09 -19.04 -35.75
N ASP A 209 7.42 -18.11 -35.08
CA ASP A 209 7.91 -16.77 -34.76
C ASP A 209 8.47 -16.62 -33.32
N GLY A 210 8.57 -17.74 -32.58
CA GLY A 210 8.96 -17.71 -31.16
C GLY A 210 7.93 -16.99 -30.28
N GLY A 211 6.70 -16.79 -30.77
CA GLY A 211 5.51 -16.54 -29.97
C GLY A 211 5.36 -17.66 -28.94
N GLY A 212 4.88 -17.31 -27.75
CA GLY A 212 4.63 -18.32 -26.72
C GLY A 212 3.59 -19.34 -27.19
N ALA A 213 3.27 -20.29 -26.31
CA ALA A 213 2.09 -21.12 -26.56
C ALA A 213 0.80 -20.43 -26.08
N VAL A 214 0.63 -19.16 -26.46
CA VAL A 214 -0.60 -18.36 -26.58
C VAL A 214 -0.26 -17.13 -27.42
#